data_AF-A0A3D4ZWP7-F1
#
_entry.id   AF-A0A3D4ZWP7-F1
#
_cell.length_a   1.000
_cell.length_b   1.000
_cell.length_c   1.000
_cell.angle_alpha   90.00
_cell.angle_beta   90.00
_cell.angle_gamma   90.00
#
_symmetry.space_group_name_H-M   'P 1'
#
loop_
_entity.id
_entity.type
_entity.pdbx_description
1 polymer ?
#
loop_
_entity_poly.entity_id
_entity_poly.type
_entity_poly.pdbx_seq_one_letter_code
_entity_poly.pdbx_strand_id
1 'polypeptide(L)'
;MHALNRIVTQYLDHAEDQAERRRPMRMADWRERPDAFLQFNEREVPEDTGRVSHEVAKRLAETEFDAYEAERRRLGATEPTSDFDRFVEETKQLSKGR
;
A
#
# COMPACT_ATOMS: atom_id res chain seq x y z
N MET A 1 -6.03 -13.83 -11.32
CA MET A 1 -5.37 -12.79 -10.49
C MET A 1 -5.84 -11.37 -10.79
N HIS A 2 -6.10 -10.98 -12.06
CA HIS A 2 -6.47 -9.60 -12.41
C HIS A 2 -7.73 -9.04 -11.72
N ALA A 3 -8.74 -9.87 -11.46
CA ALA A 3 -9.98 -9.42 -10.82
C ALA A 3 -9.79 -9.02 -9.35
N LEU A 4 -8.89 -9.71 -8.62
CA LEU A 4 -8.60 -9.39 -7.22
C LEU A 4 -7.80 -8.08 -7.13
N ASN A 5 -6.75 -7.94 -7.93
CA ASN A 5 -5.98 -6.69 -7.96
C ASN A 5 -6.87 -5.50 -8.30
N ARG A 6 -7.78 -5.66 -9.27
CA ARG A 6 -8.72 -4.60 -9.64
C ARG A 6 -9.67 -4.21 -8.50
N ILE A 7 -10.11 -5.16 -7.66
CA ILE A 7 -10.97 -4.80 -6.53
C ILE A 7 -10.20 -4.16 -5.38
N VAL A 8 -8.97 -4.61 -5.15
CA VAL A 8 -8.07 -4.01 -4.16
C VAL A 8 -7.74 -2.57 -4.54
N THR A 9 -7.38 -2.30 -5.81
CA THR A 9 -7.14 -0.94 -6.30
C THR A 9 -8.38 -0.05 -6.12
N GLN A 10 -9.56 -0.49 -6.57
CA GLN A 10 -10.79 0.30 -6.38
C GLN A 10 -11.12 0.57 -4.91
N TYR A 11 -10.79 -0.36 -4.00
CA TYR A 11 -11.01 -0.16 -2.57
C TYR A 11 -10.07 0.91 -1.99
N LEU A 12 -8.81 0.92 -2.43
CA LEU A 12 -7.83 1.93 -2.05
C LEU A 12 -8.18 3.31 -2.62
N ASP A 13 -8.62 3.38 -3.88
CA ASP A 13 -9.08 4.64 -4.50
C ASP A 13 -10.30 5.21 -3.75
N HIS A 14 -11.23 4.34 -3.32
CA HIS A 14 -12.35 4.75 -2.49
C HIS A 14 -11.90 5.27 -1.11
N ALA A 15 -10.89 4.64 -0.52
CA ALA A 15 -10.30 5.12 0.74
C ALA A 15 -9.69 6.52 0.60
N GLU A 16 -9.01 6.75 -0.51
CA GLU A 16 -8.41 8.03 -0.86
C GLU A 16 -9.47 9.12 -1.03
N ASP A 17 -10.56 8.87 -1.78
CA ASP A 17 -11.68 9.83 -1.92
C ASP A 17 -12.29 10.21 -0.56
N GLN A 18 -12.47 9.23 0.34
CA GLN A 18 -12.99 9.52 1.67
C GLN A 18 -12.03 10.39 2.50
N ALA A 19 -10.72 10.16 2.37
CA ALA A 19 -9.69 10.96 3.04
C ALA A 19 -9.65 12.40 2.50
N GLU A 20 -9.67 12.57 1.18
CA GLU A 20 -9.70 13.88 0.51
C GLU A 20 -10.93 14.70 0.92
N ARG A 21 -12.08 14.03 1.04
CA ARG A 21 -13.36 14.66 1.46
C ARG A 21 -13.44 14.93 2.96
N ARG A 22 -12.33 14.76 3.70
CA ARG A 22 -12.23 14.95 5.15
C ARG A 22 -13.29 14.14 5.92
N ARG A 23 -13.59 12.94 5.44
CA ARG A 23 -14.43 11.97 6.16
C ARG A 23 -13.50 11.02 6.92
N PRO A 24 -13.13 11.34 8.18
CA PRO A 24 -12.24 10.49 8.94
C PRO A 24 -12.88 9.11 9.14
N MET A 25 -12.18 8.06 8.71
CA MET A 25 -12.49 6.68 9.04
C MET A 25 -11.44 6.13 9.98
N ARG A 26 -11.88 5.45 11.04
CA ARG A 26 -11.04 4.75 11.99
C ARG A 26 -10.81 3.32 11.52
N MET A 27 -9.73 2.69 11.98
CA MET A 27 -9.44 1.27 11.69
C MET A 27 -10.58 0.30 12.08
N ALA A 28 -11.44 0.69 13.02
CA ALA A 28 -12.65 -0.08 13.35
C ALA A 28 -13.69 -0.03 12.22
N ASP A 29 -13.92 1.15 11.63
CA ASP A 29 -14.88 1.35 10.53
C ASP A 29 -14.46 0.57 9.28
N TRP A 30 -13.15 0.39 9.08
CA TRP A 30 -12.58 -0.40 8.01
C TRP A 30 -12.84 -1.91 8.11
N ARG A 31 -13.21 -2.43 9.29
CA ARG A 31 -13.49 -3.87 9.48
C ARG A 31 -14.88 -4.26 8.95
N GLU A 32 -15.83 -3.34 8.94
CA GLU A 32 -17.22 -3.58 8.55
C GLU A 32 -17.50 -3.23 7.08
N ARG A 33 -16.64 -2.39 6.48
CA ARG A 33 -16.74 -1.92 5.08
C ARG A 33 -16.46 -2.94 3.97
N PRO A 34 -15.61 -3.98 4.12
CA PRO A 34 -15.22 -4.84 3.01
C PRO A 34 -16.42 -5.58 2.41
N ASP A 35 -17.30 -6.11 3.27
CA ASP A 35 -18.46 -6.88 2.83
C ASP A 35 -19.45 -6.01 2.03
N ALA A 36 -19.71 -4.79 2.52
CA ALA A 36 -20.55 -3.81 1.82
C ALA A 36 -19.94 -3.38 0.47
N PHE A 37 -18.60 -3.31 0.38
CA PHE A 37 -17.91 -2.97 -0.86
C PHE A 37 -17.95 -4.12 -1.88
N LEU A 38 -17.85 -5.37 -1.43
CA LEU A 38 -18.02 -6.55 -2.27
C LEU A 38 -19.46 -6.63 -2.82
N GLN A 39 -20.46 -6.41 -1.97
CA GLN A 39 -21.87 -6.34 -2.39
C GLN A 39 -22.11 -5.22 -3.41
N PHE A 40 -21.56 -4.02 -3.19
CA PHE A 40 -21.66 -2.91 -4.12
C PHE A 40 -21.06 -3.22 -5.50
N ASN A 41 -20.02 -4.07 -5.54
CA ASN A 41 -19.38 -4.52 -6.78
C ASN A 41 -20.03 -5.79 -7.37
N GLU A 42 -21.25 -6.15 -6.92
CA GLU A 42 -21.99 -7.36 -7.34
C GLU A 42 -21.16 -8.66 -7.16
N ARG A 43 -20.32 -8.70 -6.12
CA ARG A 43 -19.53 -9.88 -5.77
C ARG A 43 -20.12 -10.58 -4.57
N GLU A 44 -20.08 -11.90 -4.60
CA GLU A 44 -20.44 -12.73 -3.47
C GLU A 44 -19.56 -12.37 -2.26
N VAL A 45 -20.22 -12.06 -1.14
CA VAL A 45 -19.54 -11.95 0.15
C VAL A 45 -19.20 -13.38 0.56
N PRO A 46 -17.92 -13.68 0.85
CA PRO A 46 -17.54 -15.03 1.27
C PRO A 46 -18.29 -15.42 2.55
N GLU A 47 -19.18 -16.41 2.46
CA GLU A 47 -19.90 -16.95 3.63
C GLU A 47 -18.96 -17.73 4.56
N ASP A 48 -17.84 -18.22 4.03
CA ASP A 48 -16.81 -18.97 4.75
C ASP A 48 -15.78 -18.01 5.37
N THR A 49 -16.17 -17.36 6.47
CA THR A 49 -15.34 -16.39 7.23
C THR A 49 -14.11 -16.99 7.92
N GLY A 50 -13.66 -18.19 7.55
CA GLY A 50 -12.71 -18.91 8.41
C GLY A 50 -11.87 -19.99 7.77
N ARG A 51 -11.09 -19.68 6.73
CA ARG A 51 -9.99 -20.58 6.31
C ARG A 51 -8.59 -20.12 6.70
N VAL A 52 -8.44 -18.85 7.09
CA VAL A 52 -7.14 -18.26 7.42
C VAL A 52 -7.25 -17.59 8.79
N SER A 53 -6.57 -18.14 9.79
CA SER A 53 -6.53 -17.53 11.12
C SER A 53 -5.85 -16.15 11.05
N HIS A 54 -6.20 -15.25 11.97
CA HIS A 54 -5.56 -13.93 12.09
C HIS A 54 -4.03 -14.01 12.10
N GLU A 55 -3.47 -15.05 12.72
CA GLU A 55 -2.04 -15.30 12.78
C GLU A 55 -1.42 -15.65 11.41
N VAL A 56 -2.14 -16.41 10.57
CA VAL A 56 -1.69 -16.72 9.21
C VAL A 56 -1.76 -15.46 8.33
N ALA A 57 -2.83 -14.67 8.46
CA ALA A 57 -2.96 -13.40 7.73
C ALA A 57 -1.87 -12.39 8.12
N LYS A 58 -1.54 -12.28 9.42
CA LYS A 58 -0.47 -11.42 9.93
C LYS A 58 0.89 -11.81 9.36
N ARG A 59 1.22 -13.11 9.42
CA ARG A 59 2.49 -13.62 8.87
C ARG A 59 2.62 -13.37 7.37
N LEU A 60 1.53 -13.54 6.63
CA LEU A 60 1.52 -13.25 5.20
C LEU A 60 1.76 -11.76 4.93
N ALA A 61 1.05 -10.88 5.64
CA ALA A 61 1.22 -9.43 5.51
C ALA A 61 2.65 -8.98 5.84
N GLU A 62 3.26 -9.53 6.90
CA GLU A 62 4.66 -9.26 7.27
C GLU A 62 5.62 -9.71 6.16
N THR A 63 5.42 -10.91 5.59
CA THR A 63 6.26 -11.45 4.51
C THR A 63 6.20 -10.60 3.25
N GLU A 64 5.00 -10.20 2.82
CA GLU A 64 4.82 -9.33 1.65
C GLU A 64 5.40 -7.93 1.89
N PHE A 65 5.28 -7.40 3.11
CA PHE A 65 5.88 -6.12 3.48
C PHE A 65 7.40 -6.17 3.47
N ASP A 66 8.00 -7.25 3.97
CA ASP A 66 9.46 -7.44 3.93
C ASP A 66 9.99 -7.49 2.50
N ALA A 67 9.27 -8.17 1.59
CA ALA A 67 9.59 -8.20 0.17
C ALA A 67 9.50 -6.80 -0.48
N TYR A 68 8.43 -6.06 -0.18
CA TYR A 68 8.27 -4.68 -0.63
C TYR A 68 9.39 -3.77 -0.10
N GLU A 69 9.72 -3.86 1.19
CA GLU A 69 10.78 -3.07 1.81
C GLU A 69 12.17 -3.38 1.22
N ALA A 70 12.44 -4.64 0.91
CA ALA A 70 13.68 -5.05 0.24
C ALA A 70 13.79 -4.40 -1.14
N GLU A 71 12.73 -4.45 -1.93
CA GLU A 71 12.73 -3.81 -3.26
C GLU A 71 12.77 -2.28 -3.15
N ARG A 72 12.06 -1.68 -2.19
CA ARG A 72 12.11 -0.24 -1.91
C ARG A 72 13.52 0.22 -1.54
N ARG A 73 14.23 -0.51 -0.68
CA ARG A 73 15.63 -0.20 -0.34
C ARG A 73 16.55 -0.34 -1.53
N ARG A 74 16.35 -1.37 -2.36
CA ARG A 74 17.12 -1.57 -3.59
C ARG A 74 16.94 -0.37 -4.54
N LEU A 75 15.69 0.01 -4.80
CA LEU A 75 15.37 1.16 -5.66
C LEU A 75 15.95 2.47 -5.09
N GLY A 76 15.82 2.70 -3.79
CA GLY A 76 16.38 3.88 -3.12
C GLY A 76 17.92 3.91 -3.07
N ALA A 77 18.60 2.78 -3.24
CA ALA A 77 20.05 2.72 -3.36
C ALA A 77 20.55 2.99 -4.79
N THR A 78 19.72 2.76 -5.81
CA THR A 78 20.06 2.99 -7.22
C THR A 78 19.63 4.34 -7.77
N GLU A 79 18.63 4.98 -7.18
CA GLU A 79 18.11 6.28 -7.61
C GLU A 79 18.17 7.29 -6.47
N PRO A 80 18.62 8.55 -6.72
CA PRO A 80 18.49 9.62 -5.74
C PRO A 80 16.99 9.95 -5.57
N THR A 81 16.39 9.32 -4.57
CA THR A 81 14.94 9.35 -4.31
C THR A 81 14.51 10.62 -3.58
N SER A 82 15.44 11.34 -2.96
CA SER A 82 15.20 12.58 -2.23
C SER A 82 15.86 13.77 -2.92
N ASP A 83 15.19 14.94 -2.87
CA ASP A 83 15.77 16.22 -3.31
C ASP A 83 17.07 16.55 -2.52
N PHE A 84 17.23 15.99 -1.32
CA PHE A 84 18.46 16.09 -0.53
C PHE A 84 19.64 15.34 -1.18
N ASP A 85 19.42 14.13 -1.70
CA ASP A 85 20.47 13.33 -2.34
C ASP A 85 20.92 13.97 -3.66
N ARG A 86 19.97 14.53 -4.42
CA ARG A 86 20.26 15.34 -5.62
C ARG A 86 21.14 16.55 -5.28
N PHE A 87 20.80 17.28 -4.22
CA PHE A 87 21.59 18.43 -3.77
C PHE A 87 23.02 18.05 -3.31
N VAL A 88 23.18 16.91 -2.63
CA VAL A 88 24.49 16.41 -2.19
C VAL A 88 25.37 16.02 -3.38
N GLU A 89 24.81 15.44 -4.44
CA GLU A 89 25.60 15.12 -5.64
C GLU A 89 25.98 16.38 -6.44
N GLU A 90 25.08 17.36 -6.58
CA GLU A 90 25.39 18.65 -7.22
C GLU A 90 26.56 19.37 -6.55
N THR A 91 26.59 19.37 -5.21
CA THR A 91 27.65 20.03 -4.43
C THR A 91 29.01 19.30 -4.53
N LYS A 92 29.02 17.97 -4.63
CA LYS A 92 30.27 17.19 -4.89
C LYS A 92 30.85 17.42 -6.28
N GLN A 93 30.02 17.63 -7.30
CA GLN A 93 30.49 17.91 -8.66
C GLN A 93 31.15 19.29 -8.76
N LEU A 94 30.64 20.28 -8.02
CA LEU A 94 31.22 21.62 -7.92
C LEU A 94 32.59 21.63 -7.22
N SER A 95 32.85 20.72 -6.27
CA SER A 95 34.13 20.64 -5.57
C SER A 95 35.22 19.89 -6.34
N LYS A 96 34.86 18.99 -7.28
CA LYS A 96 35.80 18.23 -8.10
C LYS A 96 36.35 19.03 -9.30
N GLY A 97 35.74 20.16 -9.64
CA GLY A 97 36.17 21.04 -10.72
C GLY A 97 37.11 22.18 -10.32
N ARG A 98 37.69 22.15 -9.11
CA ARG A 98 38.59 23.18 -8.58
C ARG A 98 39.93 22.58 -8.18
#